data_AF-A0A1M5RMG8-F1
#
_entry.id   AF-A0A1M5RMG8-F1
#
_cell.length_a   1.000
_cell.length_b   1.000
_cell.length_c   1.000
_cell.angle_alpha   90.00
_cell.angle_beta   90.00
_cell.angle_gamma   90.00
#
_symmetry.space_group_name_H-M   'P 1'
#
loop_
_entity.id
_entity.type
_entity.pdbx_description
1 polymer ?
#
loop_
_entity_poly.entity_id
_entity_poly.type
_entity_poly.pdbx_seq_one_letter_code
_entity_poly.pdbx_strand_id
1 'polypeptide(L)'
;MNAFRLALIPTMIAATFGTARAAVEDTRFYVAPMFSYALEDDDRHADDGMGGTLAIGAMLTETISLELRGYYLNYGETDTVACGAFNANTCKLSDSKKNNYFGGAGVNFYLAPSGSGPYLHADVTAGTNTAFNAGLGWDLAFSPGGWGLRAEALYHVQKSEDAGNGTHDFNEPLFNIGLRIPFGSAPPAPPPPPEPVQIVPPPLPPPPQCSDGIDNDGDGQIDYPSDKGCTDANDNDEYNPICKAPEAGQPMTLEGCAAGDTIVLQGVTFEFDKARLTPNAKVILDGVASALEGRPDIKIEIGGHTDAKGSDAYNLKLSDRRAASVVQYLVGKGISPARMTSRGYGEAIPVADNATDEGRELNRRVELKVTESSGSVMVAPTVRTAENAAPLPAESVVAPVATAEPDAAVAAGSTVTIKDFAYSPETLTVAVGTTVTWINDDGSNHFVAFPDEKSGRLKMGALYTRTFDSPGVYEYVCTLHPTMKGKIVVQ
;
A
#
# COMPACT_ATOMS: atom_id res chain seq x y z
N MET A 1 -62.23 -39.66 18.30
CA MET A 1 -60.80 -39.90 18.57
C MET A 1 -59.97 -40.30 17.34
N ASN A 2 -60.55 -40.65 16.17
CA ASN A 2 -59.76 -40.87 14.93
C ASN A 2 -59.30 -39.59 14.20
N ALA A 3 -59.85 -38.41 14.52
CA ALA A 3 -59.49 -37.15 13.86
C ALA A 3 -58.19 -36.53 14.40
N PHE A 4 -57.74 -36.92 15.60
CA PHE A 4 -56.51 -36.41 16.22
C PHE A 4 -55.26 -37.21 15.78
N ARG A 5 -55.42 -38.51 15.47
CA ARG A 5 -54.35 -39.38 14.96
C ARG A 5 -53.83 -38.99 13.56
N LEU A 6 -54.60 -38.24 12.77
CA LEU A 6 -54.16 -37.73 11.47
C LEU A 6 -53.50 -36.33 11.51
N ALA A 7 -53.52 -35.64 12.66
CA ALA A 7 -53.04 -34.26 12.75
C ALA A 7 -51.56 -34.12 13.16
N LEU A 8 -50.86 -35.23 13.41
CA LEU A 8 -49.47 -35.28 13.90
C LEU A 8 -48.46 -35.74 12.84
N ILE A 9 -48.72 -35.44 11.56
CA ILE A 9 -47.66 -35.44 10.54
C ILE A 9 -47.24 -33.99 10.35
N PRO A 10 -46.16 -33.51 10.98
CA PRO A 10 -45.62 -32.22 10.62
C PRO A 10 -44.91 -32.38 9.28
N THR A 11 -45.62 -32.11 8.20
CA THR A 11 -45.02 -31.78 6.91
C THR A 11 -44.36 -30.40 7.04
N MET A 12 -43.24 -30.32 7.75
CA MET A 12 -42.38 -29.14 7.83
C MET A 12 -41.27 -29.27 6.79
N ILE A 13 -41.65 -29.22 5.51
CA ILE A 13 -40.73 -28.75 4.48
C ILE A 13 -41.02 -27.26 4.32
N ALA A 14 -40.44 -26.46 5.21
CA ALA A 14 -40.25 -25.03 4.98
C ALA A 14 -38.74 -24.81 4.99
N ALA A 15 -38.14 -24.89 3.81
CA ALA A 15 -36.79 -24.43 3.55
C ALA A 15 -36.73 -22.92 3.80
N THR A 16 -36.54 -22.53 5.06
CA THR A 16 -36.01 -21.22 5.41
C THR A 16 -34.51 -21.39 5.52
N PHE A 17 -33.83 -21.48 4.38
CA PHE A 17 -32.45 -21.02 4.30
C PHE A 17 -32.50 -19.50 4.48
N GLY A 18 -32.66 -19.06 5.73
CA GLY A 18 -32.42 -17.68 6.11
C GLY A 18 -30.99 -17.36 5.68
N THR A 19 -30.83 -16.28 4.94
CA THR A 19 -29.52 -15.74 4.54
C THR A 19 -28.59 -15.80 5.75
N ALA A 20 -27.43 -16.45 5.59
CA ALA A 20 -26.38 -16.46 6.60
C ALA A 20 -26.00 -15.01 6.93
N ARG A 21 -26.66 -14.43 7.93
CA ARG A 21 -26.06 -13.35 8.70
C ARG A 21 -24.90 -13.99 9.44
N ALA A 22 -23.79 -13.27 9.57
CA ALA A 22 -22.77 -13.62 10.55
C ALA A 22 -23.49 -13.82 11.89
N ALA A 23 -23.67 -15.08 12.30
CA ALA A 23 -24.25 -15.39 13.58
C ALA A 23 -23.23 -14.88 14.60
N VAL A 24 -23.64 -13.97 15.47
CA VAL A 24 -22.82 -13.66 16.64
C VAL A 24 -22.99 -14.85 17.56
N GLU A 25 -21.88 -15.44 17.99
CA GLU A 25 -21.87 -16.58 18.90
C GLU A 25 -22.64 -16.22 20.19
N ASP A 26 -23.88 -16.73 20.31
CA ASP A 26 -24.75 -16.47 21.46
C ASP A 26 -24.61 -17.63 22.46
N THR A 27 -23.65 -17.50 23.37
CA THR A 27 -23.32 -18.50 24.41
C THR A 27 -24.17 -18.38 25.68
N ARG A 28 -25.22 -17.54 25.65
CA ARG A 28 -26.07 -17.31 26.84
C ARG A 28 -26.75 -18.60 27.27
N PHE A 29 -26.90 -18.74 28.59
CA PHE A 29 -27.79 -19.74 29.14
C PHE A 29 -29.22 -19.48 28.68
N TYR A 30 -30.00 -20.53 28.50
CA TYR A 30 -31.43 -20.45 28.21
C TYR A 30 -32.21 -21.44 29.07
N VAL A 31 -33.50 -21.17 29.20
CA VAL A 31 -34.48 -22.12 29.73
C VAL A 31 -35.46 -22.46 28.63
N ALA A 32 -35.82 -23.73 28.52
CA ALA A 32 -36.77 -24.24 27.55
C ALA A 32 -37.88 -25.03 28.24
N PRO A 33 -38.97 -24.37 28.68
CA PRO A 33 -40.18 -25.05 29.11
C PRO A 33 -40.96 -25.54 27.88
N MET A 34 -41.33 -26.81 27.88
CA MET A 34 -42.01 -27.48 26.78
C MET A 34 -43.17 -28.34 27.30
N PHE A 35 -44.27 -28.34 26.56
CA PHE A 35 -45.31 -29.35 26.70
C PHE A 35 -44.86 -30.62 25.98
N SER A 36 -45.13 -31.77 26.58
CA SER A 36 -44.69 -33.07 26.09
C SER A 36 -45.89 -33.99 25.83
N TYR A 37 -45.87 -34.71 24.71
CA TYR A 37 -46.88 -35.67 24.32
C TYR A 37 -46.23 -36.94 23.77
N ALA A 38 -46.42 -38.08 24.42
CA ALA A 38 -45.92 -39.37 24.01
C ALA A 38 -47.06 -40.19 23.38
N LEU A 39 -46.88 -40.66 22.14
CA LEU A 39 -47.83 -41.64 21.59
C LEU A 39 -47.42 -43.00 22.10
N GLU A 40 -48.37 -43.72 22.66
CA GLU A 40 -48.09 -45.04 23.20
C GLU A 40 -48.03 -46.10 22.10
N ASP A 41 -47.13 -47.08 22.25
CA ASP A 41 -47.12 -48.32 21.47
C ASP A 41 -47.79 -49.44 22.29
N ASP A 42 -48.32 -50.48 21.62
CA ASP A 42 -49.24 -51.48 22.18
C ASP A 42 -48.70 -52.27 23.40
N ASP A 43 -47.39 -52.17 23.68
CA ASP A 43 -46.65 -52.89 24.73
C ASP A 43 -46.84 -52.32 26.15
N ARG A 44 -47.32 -51.08 26.32
CA ARG A 44 -47.53 -50.44 27.64
C ARG A 44 -48.98 -50.53 28.16
N HIS A 45 -49.94 -50.84 27.30
CA HIS A 45 -51.37 -51.06 27.63
C HIS A 45 -52.04 -49.89 28.39
N ALA A 46 -51.77 -48.64 28.02
CA ALA A 46 -52.38 -47.43 28.56
C ALA A 46 -52.72 -46.41 27.44
N ASP A 47 -53.30 -45.27 27.83
CA ASP A 47 -53.53 -44.13 26.95
C ASP A 47 -52.27 -43.25 26.78
N ASP A 48 -52.16 -42.59 25.61
CA ASP A 48 -51.14 -41.60 25.26
C ASP A 48 -50.70 -40.71 26.44
N GLY A 49 -49.38 -40.56 26.61
CA GLY A 49 -48.79 -39.81 27.71
C GLY A 49 -48.79 -38.31 27.46
N MET A 50 -49.11 -37.51 28.48
CA MET A 50 -48.97 -36.05 28.43
C MET A 50 -48.20 -35.51 29.62
N GLY A 51 -47.48 -34.40 29.41
CA GLY A 51 -46.78 -33.74 30.50
C GLY A 51 -45.93 -32.58 30.03
N GLY A 52 -44.72 -32.48 30.56
CA GLY A 52 -43.84 -31.38 30.22
C GLY A 52 -42.37 -31.69 30.43
N THR A 53 -41.56 -30.98 29.67
CA THR A 53 -40.10 -30.99 29.76
C THR A 53 -39.61 -29.60 30.11
N LEU A 54 -38.64 -29.52 31.00
CA LEU A 54 -37.90 -28.31 31.31
C LEU A 54 -36.42 -28.56 31.06
N ALA A 55 -35.82 -27.80 30.14
CA ALA A 55 -34.39 -27.80 29.94
C ALA A 55 -33.77 -26.46 30.35
N ILE A 56 -32.57 -26.51 30.92
CA ILE A 56 -31.70 -25.35 31.14
C ILE A 56 -30.40 -25.66 30.41
N GLY A 57 -30.08 -24.88 29.39
CA GLY A 57 -28.96 -25.17 28.51
C GLY A 57 -28.09 -23.97 28.23
N ALA A 58 -26.94 -24.22 27.62
CA ALA A 58 -26.06 -23.20 27.05
C ALA A 58 -25.45 -23.72 25.75
N MET A 59 -25.22 -22.81 24.81
CA MET A 59 -24.42 -23.10 23.62
C MET A 59 -22.95 -23.18 24.02
N LEU A 60 -22.30 -24.28 23.68
CA LEU A 60 -20.83 -24.42 23.77
C LEU A 60 -20.14 -23.90 22.53
N THR A 61 -20.80 -24.05 21.37
CA THR A 61 -20.39 -23.53 20.07
C THR A 61 -21.66 -23.11 19.31
N GLU A 62 -21.51 -22.51 18.13
CA GLU A 62 -22.64 -22.17 17.25
C GLU A 62 -23.46 -23.39 16.77
N THR A 63 -22.93 -24.60 16.98
CA THR A 63 -23.54 -25.86 16.54
C THR A 63 -23.80 -26.87 17.67
N ILE A 64 -23.27 -26.66 18.87
CA ILE A 64 -23.38 -27.62 19.98
C ILE A 64 -23.94 -26.90 21.20
N SER A 65 -25.02 -27.44 21.77
CA SER A 65 -25.49 -27.04 23.10
C SER A 65 -25.55 -28.22 24.06
N LEU A 66 -25.29 -27.92 25.33
CA LEU A 66 -25.51 -28.84 26.44
C LEU A 66 -26.70 -28.37 27.26
N GLU A 67 -27.51 -29.33 27.72
CA GLU A 67 -28.71 -29.09 28.51
C GLU A 67 -28.74 -29.95 29.75
N LEU A 68 -29.10 -29.35 30.88
CA LEU A 68 -29.69 -30.07 32.00
C LEU A 68 -31.20 -30.16 31.73
N ARG A 69 -31.75 -31.38 31.71
CA ARG A 69 -33.12 -31.63 31.30
C ARG A 69 -33.86 -32.41 32.39
N GLY A 70 -35.09 -32.03 32.64
CA GLY A 70 -36.02 -32.82 33.43
C GLY A 70 -37.36 -32.92 32.72
N TYR A 71 -38.04 -34.04 32.86
CA TYR A 71 -39.37 -34.20 32.31
C TYR A 71 -40.30 -34.96 33.23
N TYR A 72 -41.58 -34.71 33.01
CA TYR A 72 -42.71 -35.34 33.66
C TYR A 72 -43.66 -35.84 32.58
N LEU A 73 -44.01 -37.11 32.63
CA LEU A 73 -45.03 -37.69 31.76
C LEU A 73 -46.06 -38.42 32.61
N ASN A 74 -47.33 -38.10 32.37
CA ASN A 74 -48.49 -38.78 32.91
C ASN A 74 -49.13 -39.63 31.81
N TYR A 75 -49.03 -40.95 31.94
CA TYR A 75 -49.72 -41.91 31.09
C TYR A 75 -51.08 -42.21 31.71
N GLY A 76 -52.12 -42.31 30.87
CA GLY A 76 -53.53 -42.32 31.29
C GLY A 76 -53.97 -43.59 32.03
N GLU A 77 -55.21 -44.04 31.83
CA GLU A 77 -55.67 -45.27 32.47
C GLU A 77 -55.09 -46.50 31.75
N THR A 78 -54.63 -47.48 32.54
CA THR A 78 -54.16 -48.77 32.04
C THR A 78 -55.37 -49.65 31.68
N ASP A 79 -55.35 -50.28 30.52
CA ASP A 79 -56.41 -51.17 30.07
C ASP A 79 -56.51 -52.42 30.96
N THR A 80 -57.74 -52.83 31.25
CA THR A 80 -58.00 -54.08 31.98
C THR A 80 -57.86 -55.27 31.05
N VAL A 81 -56.98 -56.22 31.39
CA VAL A 81 -56.84 -57.48 30.66
C VAL A 81 -57.59 -58.61 31.38
N ALA A 82 -58.13 -59.55 30.59
CA ALA A 82 -58.76 -60.74 31.15
C ALA A 82 -57.69 -61.68 31.73
N CYS A 83 -57.90 -62.17 32.96
CA CYS A 83 -56.95 -62.99 33.69
C CYS A 83 -57.65 -64.16 34.41
N GLY A 84 -56.86 -65.18 34.77
CA GLY A 84 -57.32 -66.43 35.38
C GLY A 84 -57.60 -67.53 34.36
N ALA A 85 -57.73 -68.78 34.82
CA ALA A 85 -57.77 -70.00 33.98
C ALA A 85 -58.90 -70.06 32.93
N PHE A 86 -59.82 -69.09 32.91
CA PHE A 86 -60.96 -69.02 32.01
C PHE A 86 -61.30 -67.59 31.54
N ASN A 87 -60.37 -66.63 31.65
CA ASN A 87 -60.62 -65.21 31.33
C ASN A 87 -61.84 -64.61 32.06
N ALA A 88 -62.20 -65.16 33.23
CA ALA A 88 -63.41 -64.79 33.98
C ALA A 88 -63.21 -63.59 34.92
N ASN A 89 -61.97 -63.17 35.17
CA ASN A 89 -61.64 -62.01 36.00
C ASN A 89 -60.97 -60.95 35.12
N THR A 90 -61.21 -59.67 35.41
CA THR A 90 -60.41 -58.57 34.87
C THR A 90 -59.30 -58.24 35.86
N CYS A 91 -58.04 -58.35 35.43
CA CYS A 91 -56.89 -57.89 36.20
C CYS A 91 -56.45 -56.55 35.63
N LYS A 92 -56.13 -55.62 36.53
CA LYS A 92 -55.31 -54.47 36.15
C LYS A 92 -53.88 -54.99 36.02
N LEU A 93 -53.28 -54.85 34.83
CA LEU A 93 -51.83 -54.99 34.72
C LEU A 93 -51.21 -53.96 35.67
N SER A 94 -50.32 -54.45 36.51
CA SER A 94 -49.78 -53.73 37.65
C SER A 94 -49.04 -52.46 37.21
N ASP A 95 -49.55 -51.32 37.64
CA ASP A 95 -48.84 -50.13 38.17
C ASP A 95 -47.46 -49.79 37.57
N SER A 96 -47.34 -49.81 36.23
CA SER A 96 -46.29 -49.09 35.52
C SER A 96 -46.52 -47.60 35.77
N LYS A 97 -45.96 -47.12 36.88
CA LYS A 97 -46.13 -45.80 37.51
C LYS A 97 -46.64 -44.75 36.53
N LYS A 98 -47.93 -44.42 36.65
CA LYS A 98 -48.64 -43.43 35.83
C LYS A 98 -47.88 -42.13 35.65
N ASN A 99 -47.09 -41.75 36.66
CA ASN A 99 -46.26 -40.57 36.68
C ASN A 99 -44.80 -40.95 36.62
N ASN A 100 -44.12 -40.57 35.54
CA ASN A 100 -42.69 -40.72 35.45
C ASN A 100 -42.00 -39.36 35.57
N TYR A 101 -41.00 -39.29 36.45
CA TYR A 101 -40.15 -38.12 36.68
C TYR A 101 -38.72 -38.51 36.38
N PHE A 102 -38.05 -37.69 35.58
CA PHE A 102 -36.66 -37.95 35.24
C PHE A 102 -35.88 -36.65 35.18
N GLY A 103 -34.61 -36.74 35.55
CA GLY A 103 -33.64 -35.67 35.41
C GLY A 103 -32.35 -36.20 34.80
N GLY A 104 -31.70 -35.41 33.97
CA GLY A 104 -30.46 -35.80 33.33
C GLY A 104 -29.91 -34.72 32.43
N ALA A 105 -29.18 -35.15 31.42
CA ALA A 105 -28.46 -34.25 30.53
C ALA A 105 -28.68 -34.62 29.07
N GLY A 106 -28.75 -33.59 28.24
CA GLY A 106 -28.90 -33.71 26.80
C GLY A 106 -27.87 -32.87 26.06
N VAL A 107 -27.69 -33.22 24.80
CA VAL A 107 -26.88 -32.49 23.84
C VAL A 107 -27.70 -32.23 22.58
N ASN A 108 -27.56 -31.04 22.01
CA ASN A 108 -28.12 -30.71 20.70
C ASN A 108 -27.01 -30.39 19.72
N PHE A 109 -27.07 -30.98 18.53
CA PHE A 109 -26.18 -30.72 17.41
C PHE A 109 -26.96 -30.02 16.29
N TYR A 110 -26.82 -28.69 16.18
CA TYR A 110 -27.46 -27.89 15.15
C TYR A 110 -26.78 -28.12 13.79
N LEU A 111 -27.61 -28.26 12.75
CA LEU A 111 -27.13 -28.53 11.38
C LEU A 111 -26.56 -27.29 10.68
N ALA A 112 -26.71 -26.11 11.27
CA ALA A 112 -26.16 -24.85 10.80
C ALA A 112 -25.54 -24.07 11.98
N PRO A 113 -24.49 -23.27 11.74
CA PRO A 113 -23.81 -22.47 12.76
C PRO A 113 -24.62 -21.19 13.06
N SER A 114 -25.81 -21.38 13.62
CA SER A 114 -26.75 -20.29 13.91
C SER A 114 -27.38 -20.38 15.29
N GLY A 115 -27.05 -21.41 16.09
CA GLY A 115 -27.65 -21.65 17.41
C GLY A 115 -29.19 -21.74 17.39
N SER A 116 -29.77 -21.98 16.22
CA SER A 116 -31.19 -22.05 15.90
C SER A 116 -31.35 -22.75 14.55
N GLY A 117 -32.53 -23.31 14.28
CA GLY A 117 -32.79 -24.17 13.13
C GLY A 117 -32.92 -25.65 13.51
N PRO A 118 -32.84 -26.56 12.54
CA PRO A 118 -32.91 -27.99 12.79
C PRO A 118 -31.67 -28.50 13.54
N TYR A 119 -31.87 -29.38 14.51
CA TYR A 119 -30.81 -30.04 15.27
C TYR A 119 -31.11 -31.52 15.53
N LEU A 120 -30.05 -32.28 15.75
CA LEU A 120 -30.13 -33.63 16.33
C LEU A 120 -30.09 -33.52 17.85
N HIS A 121 -31.00 -34.23 18.50
CA HIS A 121 -31.09 -34.28 19.95
C HIS A 121 -30.73 -35.67 20.46
N ALA A 122 -29.99 -35.73 21.57
CA ALA A 122 -29.86 -36.93 22.37
C ALA A 122 -29.80 -36.57 23.86
N ASP A 123 -30.55 -37.28 24.69
CA ASP A 123 -30.47 -37.15 26.14
C ASP A 123 -30.52 -38.50 26.86
N VAL A 124 -29.93 -38.50 28.05
CA VAL A 124 -30.06 -39.57 29.03
C VAL A 124 -30.58 -38.98 30.31
N THR A 125 -31.60 -39.62 30.88
CA THR A 125 -32.19 -39.19 32.14
C THR A 125 -32.41 -40.38 33.07
N ALA A 126 -32.37 -40.08 34.36
CA ALA A 126 -32.60 -41.04 35.42
C ALA A 126 -33.60 -40.46 36.43
N GLY A 127 -34.38 -41.34 37.02
CA GLY A 127 -35.35 -40.98 38.04
C GLY A 127 -35.93 -42.24 38.64
N THR A 128 -37.22 -42.48 38.43
CA THR A 128 -37.83 -43.78 38.74
C THR A 128 -37.27 -44.90 37.86
N ASN A 129 -37.01 -44.58 36.59
CA ASN A 129 -36.42 -45.47 35.59
C ASN A 129 -35.25 -44.75 34.89
N THR A 130 -34.51 -45.45 34.03
CA THR A 130 -33.56 -44.79 33.12
C THR A 130 -34.21 -44.64 31.75
N ALA A 131 -34.06 -43.48 31.13
CA ALA A 131 -34.54 -43.28 29.78
C ALA A 131 -33.49 -42.63 28.88
N PHE A 132 -33.62 -42.94 27.59
CA PHE A 132 -32.81 -42.41 26.52
C PHE A 132 -33.74 -41.80 25.48
N ASN A 133 -33.48 -40.56 25.10
CA ASN A 133 -34.19 -39.91 24.02
C ASN A 133 -33.23 -39.60 22.89
N ALA A 134 -33.62 -39.84 21.65
CA ALA A 134 -32.87 -39.42 20.48
C ALA A 134 -33.79 -39.03 19.34
N GLY A 135 -33.50 -37.94 18.64
CA GLY A 135 -34.34 -37.54 17.51
C GLY A 135 -34.00 -36.20 16.92
N LEU A 136 -35.02 -35.58 16.31
CA LEU A 136 -34.90 -34.33 15.61
C LEU A 136 -35.60 -33.24 16.40
N GLY A 137 -34.96 -32.08 16.47
CA GLY A 137 -35.60 -30.87 16.99
C GLY A 137 -35.42 -29.70 16.05
N TRP A 138 -36.21 -28.66 16.29
CA TRP A 138 -36.19 -27.43 15.53
C TRP A 138 -36.38 -26.25 16.49
N ASP A 139 -35.43 -25.32 16.45
CA ASP A 139 -35.54 -24.02 17.12
C ASP A 139 -35.84 -22.92 16.10
N LEU A 140 -36.96 -22.23 16.26
CA LEU A 140 -37.39 -21.12 15.41
C LEU A 140 -37.28 -19.82 16.20
N ALA A 141 -36.18 -19.08 16.02
CA ALA A 141 -36.00 -17.77 16.63
C ALA A 141 -36.99 -16.74 16.03
N PHE A 142 -37.71 -16.01 16.89
CA PHE A 142 -38.71 -15.01 16.47
C PHE A 142 -38.49 -13.62 17.09
N SER A 143 -37.49 -13.45 17.94
CA SER A 143 -37.17 -12.18 18.58
C SER A 143 -35.69 -11.85 18.43
N PRO A 144 -35.32 -10.56 18.25
CA PRO A 144 -33.93 -10.10 18.34
C PRO A 144 -33.27 -10.44 19.68
N GLY A 145 -34.07 -10.66 20.73
CA GLY A 145 -33.61 -11.08 22.06
C GLY A 145 -33.16 -12.55 22.15
N GLY A 146 -33.34 -13.33 21.07
CA GLY A 146 -33.03 -14.76 21.01
C GLY A 146 -34.16 -15.69 21.48
N TRP A 147 -35.37 -15.15 21.75
CA TRP A 147 -36.54 -15.99 22.02
C TRP A 147 -36.89 -16.82 20.80
N GLY A 148 -37.22 -18.09 21.01
CA GLY A 148 -37.61 -18.98 19.94
C GLY A 148 -38.72 -19.96 20.33
N LEU A 149 -39.41 -20.48 19.33
CA LEU A 149 -40.27 -21.65 19.47
C LEU A 149 -39.41 -22.89 19.28
N ARG A 150 -39.51 -23.85 20.19
CA ARG A 150 -38.80 -25.12 20.12
C ARG A 150 -39.79 -26.25 19.90
N ALA A 151 -39.50 -27.13 18.96
CA ALA A 151 -40.25 -28.36 18.74
C ALA A 151 -39.28 -29.55 18.65
N GLU A 152 -39.65 -30.69 19.21
CA GLU A 152 -38.85 -31.92 19.17
C GLU A 152 -39.76 -33.10 18.80
N ALA A 153 -39.23 -34.00 17.99
CA ALA A 153 -39.77 -35.32 17.71
C ALA A 153 -38.68 -36.34 18.04
N LEU A 154 -38.84 -37.01 19.17
CA LEU A 154 -37.85 -37.86 19.79
C LEU A 154 -38.36 -39.31 19.82
N TYR A 155 -37.44 -40.25 19.67
CA TYR A 155 -37.66 -41.63 20.04
C TYR A 155 -37.28 -41.80 21.50
N HIS A 156 -38.26 -42.11 22.35
CA HIS A 156 -38.15 -42.26 23.79
C HIS A 156 -38.04 -43.74 24.14
N VAL A 157 -36.93 -44.13 24.78
CA VAL A 157 -36.67 -45.48 25.25
C VAL A 157 -36.59 -45.45 26.77
N GLN A 158 -37.52 -46.09 27.46
CA GLN A 158 -37.51 -46.23 28.91
C GLN A 158 -37.20 -47.66 29.31
N LYS A 159 -36.17 -47.83 30.15
CA LYS A 159 -35.82 -49.12 30.75
C LYS A 159 -36.40 -49.21 32.15
N SER A 160 -37.35 -50.12 32.36
CA SER A 160 -37.89 -50.45 33.68
C SER A 160 -37.25 -51.74 34.21
N GLU A 161 -36.72 -51.69 35.42
CA GLU A 161 -36.35 -52.88 36.18
C GLU A 161 -37.47 -53.20 37.17
N ASP A 162 -38.28 -54.21 36.86
CA ASP A 162 -39.28 -54.71 37.81
C ASP A 162 -38.63 -55.79 38.68
N ALA A 163 -38.68 -55.58 39.99
CA ALA A 163 -38.16 -56.53 40.98
C ALA A 163 -38.97 -57.84 40.94
N GLY A 164 -38.58 -58.76 40.05
CA GLY A 164 -39.07 -60.14 40.00
C GLY A 164 -39.58 -60.64 38.65
N ASN A 165 -39.69 -59.82 37.59
CA ASN A 165 -40.26 -60.27 36.30
C ASN A 165 -39.46 -59.88 35.04
N GLY A 166 -38.20 -59.43 35.20
CA GLY A 166 -37.32 -59.09 34.08
C GLY A 166 -37.36 -57.59 33.70
N THR A 167 -36.51 -57.22 32.75
CA THR A 167 -36.39 -55.85 32.22
C THR A 167 -37.42 -55.64 31.11
N HIS A 168 -38.26 -54.61 31.23
CA HIS A 168 -39.18 -54.18 30.17
C HIS A 168 -38.64 -52.90 29.52
N ASP A 169 -38.46 -52.93 28.19
CA ASP A 169 -38.06 -51.77 27.38
C ASP A 169 -39.34 -51.19 26.73
N PHE A 170 -39.67 -49.94 27.05
CA PHE A 170 -40.79 -49.22 26.42
C PHE A 170 -40.23 -48.22 25.41
N ASN A 171 -40.69 -48.30 24.16
CA ASN A 171 -40.21 -47.45 23.08
C ASN A 171 -41.37 -46.69 22.44
N GLU A 172 -41.33 -45.36 22.49
CA GLU A 172 -42.47 -44.51 22.14
C GLU A 172 -41.98 -43.25 21.42
N PRO A 173 -42.70 -42.71 20.42
CA PRO A 173 -42.41 -41.38 19.91
C PRO A 173 -42.89 -40.32 20.92
N LEU A 174 -41.98 -39.43 21.31
CA LEU A 174 -42.20 -38.30 22.20
C LEU A 174 -42.08 -36.99 21.43
N PHE A 175 -43.12 -36.17 21.51
CA PHE A 175 -43.15 -34.85 20.91
C PHE A 175 -43.09 -33.77 21.98
N ASN A 176 -42.18 -32.82 21.84
CA ASN A 176 -42.11 -31.63 22.69
C ASN A 176 -42.41 -30.39 21.88
N ILE A 177 -43.14 -29.44 22.46
CA ILE A 177 -43.31 -28.10 21.89
C ILE A 177 -43.30 -27.05 23.00
N GLY A 178 -42.55 -25.98 22.81
CA GLY A 178 -42.42 -24.96 23.83
C GLY A 178 -41.61 -23.76 23.38
N LEU A 179 -41.11 -23.01 24.36
CA LEU A 179 -40.31 -21.81 24.12
C LEU A 179 -38.85 -22.09 24.49
N ARG A 180 -37.93 -21.42 23.81
CA ARG A 180 -36.54 -21.28 24.22
C ARG A 180 -36.30 -19.83 24.61
N ILE A 181 -35.97 -19.61 25.87
CA ILE A 181 -35.89 -18.28 26.49
C ILE A 181 -34.46 -18.06 26.98
N PRO A 182 -33.64 -17.26 26.29
CA PRO A 182 -32.28 -16.96 26.73
C PRO A 182 -32.29 -15.97 27.91
N PHE A 183 -31.32 -16.12 28.80
CA PHE A 183 -31.08 -15.23 29.94
C PHE A 183 -30.14 -14.08 29.56
N GLY A 184 -30.43 -12.87 30.06
CA GLY A 184 -29.58 -11.69 29.84
C GLY A 184 -29.86 -10.94 28.54
N SER A 185 -29.12 -9.85 28.31
CA SER A 185 -29.23 -9.04 27.09
C SER A 185 -28.68 -9.80 25.88
N ALA A 186 -29.33 -9.65 24.73
CA ALA A 186 -28.80 -10.19 23.49
C ALA A 186 -27.42 -9.59 23.17
N PRO A 187 -26.49 -10.38 22.58
CA PRO A 187 -25.26 -9.85 22.04
C PRO A 187 -25.55 -8.67 21.10
N PRO A 188 -24.74 -7.59 21.13
CA PRO A 188 -24.91 -6.49 20.19
C PRO A 188 -24.81 -7.01 18.76
N ALA A 189 -25.74 -6.60 17.91
CA ALA A 189 -25.73 -6.96 16.50
C ALA A 189 -24.36 -6.57 15.90
N PRO A 190 -23.80 -7.41 15.01
CA PRO A 190 -22.56 -7.04 14.34
C PRO A 190 -22.83 -5.76 13.55
N PRO A 191 -21.83 -4.84 13.46
CA PRO A 191 -22.00 -3.62 12.69
C PRO A 191 -22.45 -3.99 11.27
N PRO A 192 -23.38 -3.23 10.67
CA PRO A 192 -23.84 -3.51 9.32
C PRO A 192 -22.62 -3.60 8.39
N PRO A 193 -22.61 -4.54 7.43
CA PRO A 193 -21.63 -4.51 6.35
C PRO A 193 -21.65 -3.10 5.73
N PRO A 194 -20.48 -2.53 5.36
CA PRO A 194 -20.48 -1.28 4.63
C PRO A 194 -21.40 -1.41 3.42
N GLU A 195 -22.22 -0.39 3.16
CA GLU A 195 -23.16 -0.40 2.05
C GLU A 195 -22.46 -0.79 0.74
N PRO A 196 -23.09 -1.58 -0.15
CA PRO A 196 -22.50 -1.90 -1.44
C PRO A 196 -22.23 -0.57 -2.15
N VAL A 197 -20.95 -0.30 -2.38
CA VAL A 197 -20.48 0.87 -3.13
C VAL A 197 -21.22 0.87 -4.46
N GLN A 198 -22.05 1.89 -4.70
CA GLN A 198 -22.51 2.17 -6.05
C GLN A 198 -21.27 2.26 -6.93
N ILE A 199 -21.18 1.43 -7.97
CA ILE A 199 -20.18 1.64 -9.02
C ILE A 199 -20.62 2.91 -9.75
N VAL A 200 -20.24 4.06 -9.21
CA VAL A 200 -20.11 5.28 -9.98
C VAL A 200 -19.17 4.88 -11.13
N PRO A 201 -19.55 5.10 -12.41
CA PRO A 201 -18.58 4.92 -13.49
C PRO A 201 -17.31 5.66 -13.08
N PRO A 202 -16.12 5.05 -13.27
CA PRO A 202 -14.89 5.69 -12.86
C PRO A 202 -14.92 7.13 -13.36
N PRO A 203 -14.58 8.12 -12.52
CA PRO A 203 -14.52 9.49 -12.97
C PRO A 203 -13.71 9.51 -14.26
N LEU A 204 -14.19 10.28 -15.25
CA LEU A 204 -13.44 10.47 -16.48
C LEU A 204 -11.98 10.70 -16.10
N PRO A 205 -11.03 10.03 -16.78
CA PRO A 205 -9.62 10.26 -16.49
C PRO A 205 -9.40 11.77 -16.48
N PRO A 206 -8.61 12.28 -15.50
CA PRO A 206 -8.31 13.70 -15.45
C PRO A 206 -7.79 14.12 -16.84
N PRO A 207 -8.11 15.36 -17.27
CA PRO A 207 -7.54 15.90 -18.49
C PRO A 207 -6.01 15.69 -18.48
N PRO A 208 -5.40 15.38 -19.63
CA PRO A 208 -3.94 15.27 -19.73
C PRO A 208 -3.27 16.51 -19.16
N GLN A 209 -2.16 16.32 -18.43
CA GLN A 209 -1.40 17.39 -17.76
C GLN A 209 -1.25 18.63 -18.64
N CYS A 210 -0.86 18.45 -19.91
CA CYS A 210 -0.68 19.52 -20.90
C CYS A 210 -1.98 20.21 -21.40
N SER A 211 -3.10 20.01 -20.70
CA SER A 211 -4.41 20.57 -20.99
C SER A 211 -5.30 20.70 -19.75
N ASP A 212 -4.73 20.56 -18.55
CA ASP A 212 -5.48 20.53 -17.29
C ASP A 212 -5.54 21.90 -16.58
N GLY A 213 -4.76 22.89 -17.05
CA GLY A 213 -4.73 24.24 -16.52
C GLY A 213 -3.87 24.42 -15.27
N ILE A 214 -3.04 23.43 -14.93
CA ILE A 214 -2.15 23.42 -13.76
C ILE A 214 -0.70 23.33 -14.24
N ASP A 215 0.17 24.16 -13.67
CA ASP A 215 1.63 24.03 -13.80
C ASP A 215 2.10 22.81 -12.99
N ASN A 216 2.19 21.64 -13.63
CA ASN A 216 2.53 20.37 -12.98
C ASN A 216 4.03 20.19 -12.75
N ASP A 217 4.90 20.88 -13.49
CA ASP A 217 6.35 20.81 -13.35
C ASP A 217 6.96 21.99 -12.55
N GLY A 218 6.17 23.03 -12.30
CA GLY A 218 6.52 24.20 -11.50
C GLY A 218 7.40 25.21 -12.22
N ASP A 219 7.49 25.17 -13.55
CA ASP A 219 8.35 26.06 -14.35
C ASP A 219 7.70 27.42 -14.68
N GLY A 220 6.41 27.57 -14.34
CA GLY A 220 5.61 28.78 -14.55
C GLY A 220 4.94 28.88 -15.92
N GLN A 221 5.07 27.87 -16.77
CA GLN A 221 4.25 27.66 -17.97
C GLN A 221 3.09 26.72 -17.63
N ILE A 222 1.98 26.85 -18.36
CA ILE A 222 0.75 26.09 -18.09
C ILE A 222 0.21 25.64 -19.44
N ASP A 223 0.15 24.32 -19.65
CA ASP A 223 -0.42 23.63 -20.81
C ASP A 223 0.24 23.92 -22.19
N TYR A 224 0.00 23.02 -23.13
CA TYR A 224 0.28 23.25 -24.55
C TYR A 224 -0.60 24.40 -25.12
N PRO A 225 -0.08 25.29 -25.99
CA PRO A 225 1.28 25.35 -26.57
C PRO A 225 2.26 26.26 -25.79
N SER A 226 1.84 26.74 -24.62
CA SER A 226 2.62 27.70 -23.83
C SER A 226 3.78 26.99 -23.14
N ASP A 227 3.52 25.80 -22.61
CA ASP A 227 4.49 24.94 -21.95
C ASP A 227 5.38 24.17 -22.96
N LYS A 228 6.70 24.18 -22.71
CA LYS A 228 7.71 23.50 -23.52
C LYS A 228 7.97 22.06 -23.11
N GLY A 229 7.59 21.69 -21.88
CA GLY A 229 7.48 20.31 -21.43
C GLY A 229 6.32 19.57 -22.11
N CYS A 230 5.43 20.24 -22.84
CA CYS A 230 4.32 19.62 -23.56
C CYS A 230 4.60 19.40 -25.05
N THR A 231 4.44 18.16 -25.53
CA THR A 231 4.54 17.86 -26.96
C THR A 231 3.25 18.16 -27.72
N ASP A 232 2.08 17.86 -27.13
CA ASP A 232 0.75 18.24 -27.63
C ASP A 232 -0.30 18.29 -26.49
N ALA A 233 -1.53 18.71 -26.79
CA ALA A 233 -2.59 18.88 -25.78
C ALA A 233 -3.14 17.56 -25.18
N ASN A 234 -2.82 16.39 -25.73
CA ASN A 234 -3.16 15.10 -25.14
C ASN A 234 -2.00 14.48 -24.36
N ASP A 235 -0.87 15.16 -24.33
CA ASP A 235 0.31 14.76 -23.57
C ASP A 235 0.03 14.87 -22.07
N ASN A 236 0.48 13.88 -21.32
CA ASN A 236 0.24 13.78 -19.88
C ASN A 236 1.55 13.85 -19.09
N ASP A 237 2.57 14.45 -19.67
CA ASP A 237 3.87 14.65 -19.07
C ASP A 237 4.36 16.07 -19.36
N GLU A 238 4.24 16.98 -18.40
CA GLU A 238 4.85 18.31 -18.47
C GLU A 238 6.36 18.28 -18.19
N TYR A 239 6.93 17.11 -17.87
CA TYR A 239 8.37 16.96 -17.61
C TYR A 239 9.14 16.47 -18.84
N ASN A 240 8.54 16.42 -20.04
CA ASN A 240 9.32 16.07 -21.23
C ASN A 240 10.55 16.96 -21.29
N PRO A 241 11.72 16.40 -21.66
CA PRO A 241 12.99 17.09 -21.50
C PRO A 241 12.93 18.47 -22.15
N ILE A 242 12.86 19.49 -21.32
CA ILE A 242 13.15 20.85 -21.68
C ILE A 242 14.64 20.86 -22.06
N CYS A 243 15.02 21.57 -23.11
CA CYS A 243 16.42 21.79 -23.45
C CYS A 243 17.16 22.47 -22.28
N LYS A 244 17.67 21.68 -21.33
CA LYS A 244 18.36 22.16 -20.13
C LYS A 244 19.86 22.04 -20.32
N ALA A 245 20.58 23.05 -19.81
CA ALA A 245 22.02 22.93 -19.65
C ALA A 245 22.34 21.78 -18.68
N PRO A 246 23.38 20.97 -18.93
CA PRO A 246 23.80 19.93 -17.99
C PRO A 246 24.20 20.57 -16.65
N GLU A 247 23.88 19.90 -15.55
CA GLU A 247 24.38 20.31 -14.24
C GLU A 247 25.89 20.04 -14.12
N ALA A 248 26.54 20.71 -13.17
CA ALA A 248 27.94 20.50 -12.84
C ALA A 248 28.28 19.00 -12.65
N GLY A 249 29.17 18.46 -13.49
CA GLY A 249 29.60 17.05 -13.45
C GLY A 249 28.72 16.07 -14.23
N GLN A 250 27.59 16.50 -14.81
CA GLN A 250 26.76 15.67 -15.68
C GLN A 250 27.25 15.70 -17.14
N PRO A 251 27.08 14.60 -17.91
CA PRO A 251 27.36 14.62 -19.34
C PRO A 251 26.38 15.55 -20.06
N MET A 252 26.89 16.31 -21.04
CA MET A 252 26.06 17.16 -21.90
C MET A 252 25.10 16.28 -22.73
N THR A 253 23.83 16.67 -22.77
CA THR A 253 22.79 16.10 -23.64
C THR A 253 22.09 17.22 -24.43
N LEU A 254 21.58 16.89 -25.61
CA LEU A 254 20.75 17.76 -26.44
C LEU A 254 19.36 17.13 -26.66
N GLU A 255 18.98 16.17 -25.82
CA GLU A 255 17.62 15.62 -25.80
C GLU A 255 16.63 16.73 -25.43
N GLY A 256 15.48 16.74 -26.10
CA GLY A 256 14.48 17.79 -25.90
C GLY A 256 14.75 19.13 -26.60
N CYS A 257 15.99 19.38 -27.03
CA CYS A 257 16.35 20.63 -27.69
C CYS A 257 15.72 20.78 -29.09
N ALA A 258 15.05 21.93 -29.29
CA ALA A 258 14.38 22.36 -30.49
C ALA A 258 14.97 23.69 -31.03
N ALA A 259 14.62 24.03 -32.26
CA ALA A 259 15.09 25.27 -32.87
C ALA A 259 14.61 26.50 -32.07
N GLY A 260 15.56 27.35 -31.67
CA GLY A 260 15.32 28.52 -30.82
C GLY A 260 15.96 28.41 -29.44
N ASP A 261 16.17 27.19 -28.93
CA ASP A 261 16.69 26.97 -27.59
C ASP A 261 18.15 27.43 -27.46
N THR A 262 18.52 27.94 -26.28
CA THR A 262 19.87 28.44 -26.01
C THR A 262 20.39 27.87 -24.70
N ILE A 263 21.56 27.23 -24.75
CA ILE A 263 22.23 26.60 -23.62
C ILE A 263 23.49 27.39 -23.30
N VAL A 264 23.65 27.81 -22.05
CA VAL A 264 24.92 28.42 -21.59
C VAL A 264 25.92 27.32 -21.26
N LEU A 265 27.07 27.32 -21.93
CA LEU A 265 28.15 26.35 -21.70
C LEU A 265 29.00 26.82 -20.51
N GLN A 266 28.56 26.47 -19.29
CA GLN A 266 29.29 26.79 -18.07
C GLN A 266 30.70 26.18 -18.11
N GLY A 267 31.70 26.88 -17.58
CA GLY A 267 33.08 26.38 -17.52
C GLY A 267 33.89 26.47 -18.83
N VAL A 268 33.27 26.81 -19.96
CA VAL A 268 33.98 27.05 -21.23
C VAL A 268 34.73 28.38 -21.16
N THR A 269 35.96 28.30 -20.65
CA THR A 269 36.85 29.44 -20.41
C THR A 269 38.01 29.50 -21.41
N PHE A 270 38.62 30.69 -21.49
CA PHE A 270 39.76 30.96 -22.36
C PHE A 270 40.94 31.46 -21.52
N GLU A 271 42.16 31.20 -21.99
CA GLU A 271 43.35 31.83 -21.40
C GLU A 271 43.21 33.36 -21.38
N PHE A 272 43.82 34.00 -20.38
CA PHE A 272 43.72 35.43 -20.16
C PHE A 272 44.08 36.22 -21.43
N ASP A 273 43.16 37.10 -21.84
CA ASP A 273 43.25 37.95 -23.03
C ASP A 273 43.46 37.19 -24.37
N LYS A 274 43.09 35.91 -24.41
CA LYS A 274 43.22 35.06 -25.61
C LYS A 274 41.88 34.42 -25.96
N ALA A 275 41.85 33.85 -27.18
CA ALA A 275 40.80 32.95 -27.66
C ALA A 275 41.21 31.46 -27.53
N ARG A 276 42.30 31.17 -26.82
CA ARG A 276 42.77 29.80 -26.59
C ARG A 276 41.96 29.14 -25.49
N LEU A 277 41.29 28.03 -25.81
CA LEU A 277 40.52 27.22 -24.87
C LEU A 277 41.42 26.60 -23.79
N THR A 278 40.96 26.68 -22.53
CA THR A 278 41.62 26.01 -21.40
C THR A 278 41.46 24.49 -21.48
N PRO A 279 42.30 23.70 -20.77
CA PRO A 279 42.10 22.25 -20.68
C PRO A 279 40.72 21.85 -20.15
N ASN A 280 40.19 22.58 -19.14
CA ASN A 280 38.85 22.31 -18.60
C ASN A 280 37.75 22.57 -19.64
N ALA A 281 37.85 23.68 -20.37
CA ALA A 281 36.90 24.00 -21.44
C ALA A 281 36.84 22.89 -22.51
N LYS A 282 37.97 22.24 -22.80
CA LYS A 282 38.03 21.12 -23.76
C LYS A 282 37.24 19.90 -23.27
N VAL A 283 37.29 19.56 -21.99
CA VAL A 283 36.52 18.45 -21.41
C VAL A 283 35.02 18.70 -21.57
N ILE A 284 34.56 19.92 -21.33
CA ILE A 284 33.16 20.31 -21.48
C ILE A 284 32.74 20.24 -22.95
N LEU A 285 33.58 20.76 -23.84
CA LEU A 285 33.34 20.72 -25.28
C LEU A 285 33.39 19.30 -25.87
N ASP A 286 34.06 18.35 -25.23
CA ASP A 286 33.99 16.93 -25.60
C ASP A 286 32.58 16.37 -25.36
N GLY A 287 31.95 16.73 -24.24
CA GLY A 287 30.54 16.41 -24.00
C GLY A 287 29.62 17.02 -25.05
N VAL A 288 29.84 18.29 -25.42
CA VAL A 288 29.08 18.96 -26.49
C VAL A 288 29.25 18.25 -27.83
N ALA A 289 30.46 17.82 -28.17
CA ALA A 289 30.70 17.02 -29.38
C ALA A 289 29.90 15.71 -29.34
N SER A 290 29.96 14.94 -28.25
CA SER A 290 29.19 13.70 -28.10
C SER A 290 27.68 13.92 -28.21
N ALA A 291 27.14 15.00 -27.63
CA ALA A 291 25.72 15.33 -27.73
C ALA A 291 25.31 15.67 -29.18
N LEU A 292 26.14 16.41 -29.91
CA LEU A 292 25.91 16.74 -31.32
C LEU A 292 26.04 15.53 -32.25
N GLU A 293 26.88 14.55 -31.90
CA GLU A 293 26.95 13.26 -32.60
C GLU A 293 25.67 12.45 -32.41
N GLY A 294 25.12 12.43 -31.19
CA GLY A 294 23.85 11.75 -30.89
C GLY A 294 22.62 12.38 -31.56
N ARG A 295 22.67 13.67 -31.87
CA ARG A 295 21.59 14.43 -32.52
C ARG A 295 22.03 15.00 -33.86
N PRO A 296 22.18 14.18 -34.93
CA PRO A 296 22.68 14.66 -36.23
C PRO A 296 21.76 15.66 -36.93
N ASP A 297 20.49 15.73 -36.52
CA ASP A 297 19.46 16.64 -37.02
C ASP A 297 19.65 18.09 -36.54
N ILE A 298 20.38 18.31 -35.44
CA ILE A 298 20.54 19.62 -34.84
C ILE A 298 21.60 20.45 -35.58
N LYS A 299 21.29 21.73 -35.86
CA LYS A 299 22.29 22.76 -36.17
C LYS A 299 22.34 23.79 -35.06
N ILE A 300 23.52 24.35 -34.84
CA ILE A 300 23.76 25.28 -33.73
C ILE A 300 24.49 26.55 -34.17
N GLU A 301 24.32 27.62 -33.39
CA GLU A 301 25.16 28.80 -33.36
C GLU A 301 25.92 28.83 -32.03
N ILE A 302 27.23 29.00 -32.09
CA ILE A 302 28.05 29.26 -30.92
C ILE A 302 28.14 30.78 -30.70
N GLY A 303 27.53 31.26 -29.63
CA GLY A 303 27.54 32.66 -29.20
C GLY A 303 28.68 32.93 -28.22
N GLY A 304 29.49 33.97 -28.47
CA GLY A 304 30.51 34.44 -27.53
C GLY A 304 30.11 35.77 -26.88
N HIS A 305 30.28 35.89 -25.57
CA HIS A 305 29.99 37.12 -24.82
C HIS A 305 31.19 37.57 -23.98
N THR A 306 31.27 38.87 -23.72
CA THR A 306 32.26 39.48 -22.82
C THR A 306 31.57 40.24 -21.69
N ASP A 307 32.36 40.65 -20.69
CA ASP A 307 31.92 41.68 -19.74
C ASP A 307 32.05 43.07 -20.37
N ALA A 308 31.65 44.09 -19.61
CA ALA A 308 31.75 45.50 -20.00
C ALA A 308 33.16 46.11 -19.89
N LYS A 309 34.22 45.29 -19.75
CA LYS A 309 35.59 45.82 -19.67
C LYS A 309 36.23 45.81 -21.05
N GLY A 310 36.66 46.98 -21.51
CA GLY A 310 37.23 47.17 -22.84
C GLY A 310 36.38 48.13 -23.66
N SER A 311 36.71 48.28 -24.95
CA SER A 311 35.83 48.98 -25.88
C SER A 311 34.91 47.99 -26.59
N ASP A 312 33.71 48.43 -26.97
CA ASP A 312 32.72 47.60 -27.68
C ASP A 312 33.34 46.90 -28.91
N ALA A 313 34.12 47.64 -29.69
CA ALA A 313 34.80 47.12 -30.87
C ALA A 313 35.87 46.07 -30.54
N TYR A 314 36.53 46.18 -29.39
CA TYR A 314 37.46 45.17 -28.90
C TYR A 314 36.71 43.91 -28.45
N ASN A 315 35.67 44.10 -27.65
CA ASN A 315 34.86 43.05 -27.06
C ASN A 315 34.11 42.23 -28.12
N LEU A 316 33.60 42.88 -29.17
CA LEU A 316 33.01 42.20 -30.32
C LEU A 316 34.02 41.30 -31.04
N LYS A 317 35.22 41.82 -31.35
CA LYS A 317 36.28 41.03 -32.00
C LYS A 317 36.79 39.89 -31.11
N LEU A 318 36.87 40.10 -29.81
CA LEU A 318 37.32 39.09 -28.86
C LEU A 318 36.31 37.94 -28.75
N SER A 319 35.03 38.27 -28.58
CA SER A 319 33.96 37.28 -28.52
C SER A 319 33.81 36.50 -29.83
N ASP A 320 33.92 37.15 -30.99
CA ASP A 320 33.93 36.48 -32.31
C ASP A 320 35.03 35.43 -32.39
N ARG A 321 36.27 35.79 -32.04
CA ARG A 321 37.42 34.85 -32.08
C ARG A 321 37.24 33.68 -31.11
N ARG A 322 36.65 33.92 -29.95
CA ARG A 322 36.36 32.90 -28.93
C ARG A 322 35.32 31.90 -29.43
N ALA A 323 34.20 32.39 -29.98
CA ALA A 323 33.18 31.55 -30.59
C ALA A 323 33.75 30.74 -31.76
N ALA A 324 34.55 31.36 -32.63
CA ALA A 324 35.24 30.66 -33.72
C ALA A 324 36.21 29.57 -33.21
N SER A 325 36.89 29.80 -32.08
CA SER A 325 37.80 28.81 -31.49
C SER A 325 37.05 27.59 -30.94
N VAL A 326 35.85 27.78 -30.41
CA VAL A 326 34.96 26.68 -30.01
C VAL A 326 34.51 25.87 -31.23
N VAL A 327 34.06 26.53 -32.30
CA VAL A 327 33.69 25.84 -33.54
C VAL A 327 34.86 25.05 -34.10
N GLN A 328 36.06 25.64 -34.18
CA GLN A 328 37.26 24.95 -34.62
C GLN A 328 37.58 23.71 -33.78
N TYR A 329 37.36 23.79 -32.47
CA TYR A 329 37.55 22.65 -31.57
C TYR A 329 36.56 21.51 -31.87
N LEU A 330 35.27 21.83 -32.00
CA LEU A 330 34.22 20.85 -32.30
C LEU A 330 34.39 20.21 -33.69
N VAL A 331 34.86 20.99 -34.68
CA VAL A 331 35.26 20.45 -35.98
C VAL A 331 36.40 19.45 -35.84
N GLY A 332 37.40 19.76 -35.01
CA GLY A 332 38.49 18.85 -34.67
C GLY A 332 38.02 17.56 -33.96
N LYS A 333 36.83 17.59 -33.35
CA LYS A 333 36.17 16.42 -32.73
C LYS A 333 35.26 15.65 -33.69
N GLY A 334 35.11 16.09 -34.95
CA GLY A 334 34.36 15.38 -35.98
C GLY A 334 32.99 15.98 -36.31
N ILE A 335 32.59 17.07 -35.66
CA ILE A 335 31.32 17.73 -35.96
C ILE A 335 31.43 18.50 -37.28
N SER A 336 30.49 18.27 -38.19
CA SER A 336 30.48 18.93 -39.51
C SER A 336 30.38 20.46 -39.37
N PRO A 337 31.27 21.24 -40.02
CA PRO A 337 31.19 22.70 -40.03
C PRO A 337 29.85 23.24 -40.54
N ALA A 338 29.17 22.51 -41.43
CA ALA A 338 27.86 22.92 -41.97
C ALA A 338 26.73 22.91 -40.91
N ARG A 339 26.97 22.30 -39.74
CA ARG A 339 26.02 22.25 -38.62
C ARG A 339 26.25 23.35 -37.60
N MET A 340 27.28 24.18 -37.77
CA MET A 340 27.69 25.15 -36.76
C MET A 340 27.97 26.51 -37.38
N THR A 341 27.46 27.57 -36.76
CA THR A 341 27.91 28.95 -36.99
C THR A 341 28.56 29.48 -35.72
N SER A 342 29.34 30.56 -35.82
CA SER A 342 29.90 31.27 -34.66
C SER A 342 29.56 32.75 -34.75
N ARG A 343 29.20 33.36 -33.62
CA ARG A 343 28.91 34.78 -33.53
C ARG A 343 29.38 35.37 -32.19
N GLY A 344 30.09 36.47 -32.25
CA GLY A 344 30.43 37.30 -31.12
C GLY A 344 29.35 38.37 -30.89
N TYR A 345 28.97 38.51 -29.64
CA TYR A 345 28.00 39.52 -29.19
C TYR A 345 28.67 40.64 -28.38
N GLY A 346 29.97 40.51 -28.08
CA GLY A 346 30.69 41.42 -27.18
C GLY A 346 29.97 41.54 -25.84
N GLU A 347 29.81 42.78 -25.38
CA GLU A 347 29.13 43.12 -24.14
C GLU A 347 27.64 43.50 -24.33
N ALA A 348 27.13 43.43 -25.57
CA ALA A 348 25.82 43.99 -25.93
C ALA A 348 24.62 43.25 -25.29
N ILE A 349 24.82 42.02 -24.83
CA ILE A 349 23.78 41.17 -24.24
C ILE A 349 24.28 40.62 -22.88
N PRO A 350 24.30 41.45 -21.82
CA PRO A 350 24.66 41.01 -20.49
C PRO A 350 23.51 40.20 -19.87
N VAL A 351 23.86 39.17 -19.10
CA VAL A 351 22.93 38.35 -18.32
C VAL A 351 22.98 38.68 -16.82
N ALA A 352 23.99 39.44 -16.40
CA ALA A 352 24.18 39.85 -15.03
C ALA A 352 24.81 41.25 -14.93
N ASP A 353 24.81 41.81 -13.72
CA ASP A 353 25.31 43.15 -13.45
C ASP A 353 26.83 43.27 -13.65
N ASN A 354 27.25 44.08 -14.63
CA ASN A 354 28.65 44.35 -14.93
C ASN A 354 29.37 45.17 -13.85
N ALA A 355 28.67 45.74 -12.87
CA ALA A 355 29.29 46.42 -11.74
C ALA A 355 29.99 45.44 -10.78
N THR A 356 29.53 44.19 -10.71
CA THR A 356 30.04 43.16 -9.79
C THR A 356 31.07 42.23 -10.45
N ASP A 357 32.00 41.66 -9.69
CA ASP A 357 32.97 40.70 -10.27
C ASP A 357 32.26 39.40 -10.70
N GLU A 358 31.24 39.02 -9.93
CA GLU A 358 30.35 37.88 -10.16
C GLU A 358 29.58 38.06 -11.48
N GLY A 359 28.86 39.18 -11.63
CA GLY A 359 28.08 39.43 -12.83
C GLY A 359 28.94 39.59 -14.08
N ARG A 360 30.13 40.20 -13.95
CA ARG A 360 31.11 40.19 -15.05
C ARG A 360 31.57 38.79 -15.41
N GLU A 361 31.71 37.87 -14.46
CA GLU A 361 32.06 36.47 -14.77
C GLU A 361 30.92 35.76 -15.49
N LEU A 362 29.68 35.93 -15.06
CA LEU A 362 28.50 35.40 -15.75
C LEU A 362 28.37 35.95 -17.18
N ASN A 363 28.75 37.21 -17.41
CA ASN A 363 28.72 37.81 -18.74
C ASN A 363 29.83 37.27 -19.67
N ARG A 364 30.96 36.79 -19.13
CA ARG A 364 32.04 36.15 -19.89
C ARG A 364 31.70 34.68 -20.18
N ARG A 365 30.71 34.46 -21.05
CA ARG A 365 30.16 33.12 -21.34
C ARG A 365 30.21 32.75 -22.82
N VAL A 366 30.03 31.46 -23.07
CA VAL A 366 29.74 30.90 -24.39
C VAL A 366 28.37 30.28 -24.35
N GLU A 367 27.57 30.52 -25.38
CA GLU A 367 26.25 29.95 -25.55
C GLU A 367 26.22 29.03 -26.77
N LEU A 368 25.38 28.00 -26.71
CA LEU A 368 25.01 27.15 -27.82
C LEU A 368 23.53 27.38 -28.09
N LYS A 369 23.21 27.98 -29.23
CA LYS A 369 21.85 28.19 -29.68
C LYS A 369 21.47 27.20 -30.76
N VAL A 370 20.38 26.48 -30.61
CA VAL A 370 19.87 25.58 -31.65
C VAL A 370 19.20 26.42 -32.74
N THR A 371 19.71 26.32 -33.96
CA THR A 371 19.21 27.08 -35.11
C THR A 371 18.26 26.27 -35.98
N GLU A 372 18.43 24.95 -36.03
CA GLU A 372 17.53 24.01 -36.69
C GLU A 372 17.47 22.71 -35.87
N SER A 373 16.27 22.11 -35.80
CA SER A 373 16.05 20.74 -35.33
C SER A 373 14.85 20.18 -36.09
N SER A 374 15.02 19.01 -36.72
CA SER A 374 13.96 18.39 -37.52
C SER A 374 13.17 17.31 -36.78
N GLY A 375 13.29 17.25 -35.44
CA GLY A 375 12.36 16.54 -34.56
C GLY A 375 12.04 15.10 -34.97
N SER A 376 13.00 14.19 -34.92
CA SER A 376 12.74 12.74 -34.80
C SER A 376 13.99 12.06 -34.24
N VAL A 377 13.91 11.50 -33.04
CA VAL A 377 14.96 10.60 -32.53
C VAL A 377 14.92 9.33 -33.38
N MET A 378 15.74 9.27 -34.43
CA MET A 378 16.08 8.01 -35.07
C MET A 378 17.04 7.29 -34.12
N VAL A 379 16.51 6.41 -33.27
CA VAL A 379 17.33 5.36 -32.64
C VAL A 379 17.79 4.46 -33.78
N ALA A 380 18.93 4.79 -34.41
CA ALA A 380 19.57 3.90 -35.36
C ALA A 380 20.23 2.74 -34.58
N PRO A 381 19.91 1.47 -34.87
CA PRO A 381 20.55 0.34 -34.22
C PRO A 381 21.94 0.18 -34.82
N THR A 382 22.99 0.56 -34.10
CA THR A 382 24.34 0.10 -34.46
C THR A 382 24.49 -1.36 -34.07
N VAL A 383 24.31 -2.21 -35.07
CA VAL A 383 24.92 -3.54 -35.16
C VAL A 383 26.39 -3.41 -34.80
N ARG A 384 26.82 -4.06 -33.71
CA ARG A 384 28.20 -4.51 -33.54
C ARG A 384 28.21 -6.03 -33.54
N THR A 385 28.81 -6.54 -34.60
CA THR A 385 29.20 -7.92 -34.84
C THR A 385 29.90 -8.53 -33.63
N ALA A 386 29.47 -9.75 -33.28
CA ALA A 386 30.13 -10.61 -32.33
C ALA A 386 31.51 -11.03 -32.83
N GLU A 387 32.54 -10.96 -31.97
CA GLU A 387 33.61 -11.97 -31.95
C GLU A 387 34.32 -12.01 -30.58
N ASN A 388 34.20 -13.18 -29.94
CA ASN A 388 35.09 -13.82 -28.95
C ASN A 388 35.40 -13.16 -27.59
N ALA A 389 34.69 -13.63 -26.56
CA ALA A 389 35.29 -13.98 -25.27
C ALA A 389 34.54 -15.17 -24.63
N ALA A 390 35.29 -16.21 -24.28
CA ALA A 390 34.81 -17.49 -23.74
C ALA A 390 34.14 -17.36 -22.35
N PRO A 391 33.22 -18.28 -22.00
CA PRO A 391 32.52 -18.24 -20.70
C PRO A 391 33.38 -18.85 -19.58
N LEU A 392 33.42 -18.18 -18.43
CA LEU A 392 33.82 -18.77 -17.15
C LEU A 392 32.58 -19.06 -16.31
N PRO A 393 32.58 -20.15 -15.52
CA PRO A 393 31.37 -20.77 -14.98
C PRO A 393 30.83 -20.06 -13.74
N ALA A 394 29.54 -20.30 -13.51
CA ALA A 394 28.77 -19.83 -12.37
C ALA A 394 29.27 -20.40 -11.03
N GLU A 395 29.37 -19.55 -10.02
CA GLU A 395 29.38 -19.98 -8.62
C GLU A 395 28.34 -19.25 -7.77
N SER A 396 27.77 -20.05 -6.89
CA SER A 396 26.63 -19.89 -5.99
C SER A 396 26.70 -18.71 -5.00
N VAL A 397 25.56 -18.00 -4.94
CA VAL A 397 24.79 -17.57 -3.75
C VAL A 397 25.46 -17.63 -2.37
N VAL A 398 25.59 -16.47 -1.71
CA VAL A 398 25.41 -16.32 -0.24
C VAL A 398 24.71 -14.98 0.06
N ALA A 399 23.74 -15.02 0.98
CA ALA A 399 22.81 -13.95 1.39
C ALA A 399 23.46 -12.84 2.27
N PRO A 400 22.76 -11.70 2.53
CA PRO A 400 23.38 -10.46 3.01
C PRO A 400 23.45 -10.36 4.54
N VAL A 401 24.48 -9.67 5.05
CA VAL A 401 24.59 -9.27 6.46
C VAL A 401 24.73 -7.76 6.56
N ALA A 402 23.73 -7.18 7.25
CA ALA A 402 23.70 -5.96 8.06
C ALA A 402 24.25 -4.63 7.49
N THR A 403 23.31 -3.70 7.35
CA THR A 403 23.47 -2.25 7.36
C THR A 403 24.21 -1.76 8.61
N ALA A 404 25.28 -0.99 8.43
CA ALA A 404 25.91 -0.19 9.47
C ALA A 404 25.79 1.30 9.10
N GLU A 405 25.20 2.09 10.00
CA GLU A 405 25.24 3.56 10.00
C GLU A 405 26.69 4.04 10.16
N PRO A 406 27.08 5.19 9.57
CA PRO A 406 28.42 5.73 9.74
C PRO A 406 28.53 6.53 11.04
N ASP A 407 29.32 6.01 11.97
CA ASP A 407 29.79 6.78 13.13
C ASP A 407 30.91 7.75 12.72
N ALA A 408 30.90 8.92 13.36
CA ALA A 408 31.67 10.09 12.99
C ALA A 408 33.15 9.96 13.39
N ALA A 409 34.05 10.06 12.41
CA ALA A 409 35.47 10.31 12.63
C ALA A 409 35.77 11.81 12.47
N VAL A 410 36.03 12.49 13.59
CA VAL A 410 36.56 13.86 13.62
C VAL A 410 38.07 13.85 13.44
N ALA A 411 38.55 14.83 12.65
CA ALA A 411 39.91 15.33 12.43
C ALA A 411 40.72 14.76 11.24
N ALA A 412 40.93 15.61 10.22
CA ALA A 412 42.26 15.98 9.70
C ALA A 412 42.16 16.98 8.52
N GLY A 413 41.66 18.19 8.77
CA GLY A 413 41.75 19.29 7.80
C GLY A 413 40.68 20.34 8.03
N SER A 414 41.08 21.61 8.09
CA SER A 414 40.14 22.74 8.02
C SER A 414 40.07 23.27 6.58
N THR A 415 40.27 22.40 5.59
CA THR A 415 40.39 22.81 4.19
C THR A 415 39.29 22.19 3.35
N VAL A 416 38.67 23.01 2.50
CA VAL A 416 37.74 22.60 1.45
C VAL A 416 38.42 22.89 0.12
N THR A 417 38.68 21.84 -0.67
CA THR A 417 39.18 21.97 -2.03
C THR A 417 38.01 22.10 -2.99
N ILE A 418 38.04 23.10 -3.86
CA ILE A 418 37.08 23.25 -4.94
C ILE A 418 37.67 22.59 -6.17
N LYS A 419 37.06 21.51 -6.65
CA LYS A 419 37.54 20.74 -7.80
C LYS A 419 36.37 20.07 -8.49
N ASP A 420 36.44 19.93 -9.80
CA ASP A 420 35.42 19.28 -10.63
C ASP A 420 34.02 19.86 -10.37
N PHE A 421 33.94 21.20 -10.21
CA PHE A 421 32.72 21.91 -9.84
C PHE A 421 32.04 21.35 -8.58
N ALA A 422 32.81 20.97 -7.56
CA ALA A 422 32.31 20.53 -6.26
C ALA A 422 33.18 21.08 -5.10
N TYR A 423 32.56 21.27 -3.93
CA TYR A 423 33.29 21.48 -2.69
C TYR A 423 33.65 20.13 -2.08
N SER A 424 34.94 19.90 -1.81
CA SER A 424 35.44 18.64 -1.28
C SER A 424 36.27 18.86 -0.01
N PRO A 425 35.85 18.35 1.16
CA PRO A 425 34.59 17.61 1.36
C PRO A 425 33.37 18.54 1.25
N GLU A 426 32.22 17.99 0.86
CA GLU A 426 30.96 18.73 0.75
C GLU A 426 30.47 19.18 2.13
N THR A 427 30.56 18.29 3.12
CA THR A 427 30.34 18.59 4.54
C THR A 427 31.65 18.49 5.30
N LEU A 428 32.04 19.56 6.00
CA LEU A 428 33.21 19.59 6.86
C LEU A 428 32.80 19.87 8.31
N THR A 429 33.19 18.99 9.23
CA THR A 429 32.95 19.19 10.68
C THR A 429 34.21 19.74 11.35
N VAL A 430 34.08 20.85 12.08
CA VAL A 430 35.18 21.55 12.77
C VAL A 430 34.79 21.98 14.18
N ALA A 431 35.78 22.23 15.04
CA ALA A 431 35.53 22.76 16.37
C ALA A 431 35.19 24.25 16.33
N VAL A 432 34.43 24.75 17.32
CA VAL A 432 34.23 26.21 17.53
C VAL A 432 35.59 26.94 17.59
N GLY A 433 35.69 28.05 16.87
CA GLY A 433 36.92 28.86 16.72
C GLY A 433 37.86 28.40 15.59
N THR A 434 37.48 27.38 14.81
CA THR A 434 38.30 26.92 13.68
C THR A 434 38.21 27.87 12.48
N THR A 435 39.36 28.23 11.91
CA THR A 435 39.45 28.87 10.60
C THR A 435 39.46 27.82 9.49
N VAL A 436 38.42 27.85 8.64
CA VAL A 436 38.32 27.00 7.45
C VAL A 436 38.89 27.75 6.25
N THR A 437 39.63 27.04 5.39
CA THR A 437 40.24 27.53 4.15
C THR A 437 39.62 26.84 2.94
N TRP A 438 39.12 27.61 1.99
CA TRP A 438 38.71 27.13 0.67
C TRP A 438 39.83 27.37 -0.33
N ILE A 439 40.19 26.35 -1.10
CA ILE A 439 41.23 26.42 -2.13
C ILE A 439 40.61 26.05 -3.47
N ASN A 440 40.69 26.95 -4.46
CA ASN A 440 40.24 26.60 -5.79
C ASN A 440 41.32 25.80 -6.55
N ASP A 441 41.11 24.50 -6.77
CA ASP A 441 41.93 23.64 -7.64
C ASP A 441 41.27 23.40 -9.02
N ASP A 442 40.12 24.03 -9.27
CA ASP A 442 39.45 24.01 -10.55
C ASP A 442 40.03 25.08 -11.49
N GLY A 443 40.05 24.79 -12.78
CA GLY A 443 40.36 25.76 -13.83
C GLY A 443 39.28 26.82 -14.00
N SER A 444 38.07 26.58 -13.48
CA SER A 444 36.97 27.53 -13.43
C SER A 444 37.07 28.49 -12.24
N ASN A 445 36.49 29.69 -12.37
CA ASN A 445 36.38 30.63 -11.24
C ASN A 445 35.26 30.19 -10.31
N HIS A 446 35.47 30.33 -9.00
CA HIS A 446 34.48 29.97 -7.98
C HIS A 446 34.34 31.06 -6.93
N PHE A 447 33.28 30.95 -6.15
CA PHE A 447 32.98 31.80 -5.01
C PHE A 447 32.58 30.93 -3.83
N VAL A 448 32.66 31.46 -2.62
CA VAL A 448 32.09 30.87 -1.40
C VAL A 448 31.14 31.90 -0.83
N ALA A 449 29.84 31.64 -0.93
CA ALA A 449 28.81 32.57 -0.49
C ALA A 449 27.95 31.93 0.60
N PHE A 450 28.01 32.52 1.79
CA PHE A 450 27.09 32.30 2.88
C PHE A 450 25.98 33.37 2.84
N PRO A 451 24.88 33.21 3.60
CA PRO A 451 23.83 34.23 3.68
C PRO A 451 24.32 35.60 4.17
N ASP A 452 25.38 35.64 4.99
CA ASP A 452 25.89 36.83 5.68
C ASP A 452 27.21 37.36 5.11
N GLU A 453 27.97 36.53 4.40
CA GLU A 453 29.30 36.87 3.89
C GLU A 453 29.59 36.14 2.58
N LYS A 454 30.32 36.79 1.68
CA LYS A 454 30.77 36.18 0.42
C LYS A 454 32.25 36.43 0.17
N SER A 455 32.91 35.44 -0.42
CA SER A 455 34.29 35.59 -0.90
C SER A 455 34.35 36.54 -2.11
N GLY A 456 35.55 37.06 -2.39
CA GLY A 456 35.87 37.55 -3.73
C GLY A 456 36.01 36.39 -4.74
N ARG A 457 36.30 36.73 -6.01
CA ARG A 457 36.51 35.72 -7.06
C ARG A 457 37.73 34.85 -6.76
N LEU A 458 37.49 33.56 -6.60
CA LEU A 458 38.55 32.56 -6.44
C LEU A 458 38.95 32.01 -7.81
N LYS A 459 40.08 32.48 -8.33
CA LYS A 459 40.74 31.88 -9.49
C LYS A 459 41.43 30.58 -9.09
N MET A 460 41.82 29.74 -10.05
CA MET A 460 42.67 28.58 -9.79
C MET A 460 43.89 28.97 -8.92
N GLY A 461 44.08 28.26 -7.81
CA GLY A 461 45.09 28.49 -6.77
C GLY A 461 44.74 29.56 -5.73
N ALA A 462 43.64 30.30 -5.87
CA ALA A 462 43.22 31.31 -4.90
C ALA A 462 42.61 30.69 -3.65
N LEU A 463 42.73 31.41 -2.53
CA LEU A 463 42.30 30.99 -1.21
C LEU A 463 41.24 31.94 -0.64
N TYR A 464 40.28 31.38 0.09
CA TYR A 464 39.37 32.12 0.97
C TYR A 464 39.39 31.52 2.35
N THR A 465 39.30 32.32 3.40
CA THR A 465 39.32 31.83 4.78
C THR A 465 38.21 32.48 5.59
N ARG A 466 37.56 31.70 6.45
CA ARG A 466 36.54 32.18 7.39
C ARG A 466 36.68 31.45 8.74
N THR A 467 36.60 32.19 9.84
CA THR A 467 36.56 31.62 11.20
C THR A 467 35.12 31.48 11.69
N PHE A 468 34.83 30.38 12.38
CA PHE A 468 33.50 30.09 12.92
C PHE A 468 33.51 30.10 14.45
N ASP A 469 33.06 31.20 15.05
CA ASP A 469 33.11 31.42 16.51
C ASP A 469 31.87 30.95 17.28
N SER A 470 30.91 30.33 16.61
CA SER A 470 29.67 29.85 17.24
C SER A 470 29.26 28.48 16.69
N PRO A 471 28.76 27.57 17.56
CA PRO A 471 28.29 26.26 17.12
C PRO A 471 27.08 26.42 16.21
N GLY A 472 26.96 25.54 15.21
CA GLY A 472 25.89 25.61 14.24
C GLY A 472 26.21 24.96 12.91
N VAL A 473 25.26 25.05 12.00
CA VAL A 473 25.36 24.56 10.64
C VAL A 473 25.39 25.75 9.69
N TYR A 474 26.45 25.88 8.92
CA TYR A 474 26.68 26.98 8.00
C TYR A 474 26.69 26.46 6.57
N GLU A 475 25.58 26.66 5.87
CA GLU A 475 25.45 26.30 4.46
C GLU A 475 25.97 27.44 3.57
N TYR A 476 26.64 27.06 2.49
CA TYR A 476 27.18 27.98 1.51
C TYR A 476 27.06 27.40 0.11
N VAL A 477 27.08 28.28 -0.88
CA VAL A 477 26.96 27.93 -2.29
C VAL A 477 27.99 28.66 -3.14
N CYS A 478 28.25 28.14 -4.34
CA CYS A 478 28.95 28.90 -5.36
C CYS A 478 27.93 29.78 -6.10
N THR A 479 28.15 31.10 -6.14
CA THR A 479 27.22 32.03 -6.79
C THR A 479 27.17 31.89 -8.31
N LEU A 480 28.21 31.31 -8.93
CA LEU A 480 28.23 31.03 -10.37
C LEU A 480 27.62 29.67 -10.72
N HIS A 481 27.69 28.72 -9.78
CA HIS A 481 27.29 27.34 -9.97
C HIS A 481 26.34 26.99 -8.83
N PRO A 482 25.03 27.34 -8.92
CA PRO A 482 24.10 27.21 -7.80
C PRO A 482 23.91 25.77 -7.29
N THR A 483 24.26 24.78 -8.10
CA THR A 483 24.27 23.36 -7.74
C THR A 483 25.43 22.99 -6.82
N MET A 484 26.50 23.79 -6.78
CA MET A 484 27.60 23.63 -5.84
C MET A 484 27.19 24.11 -4.47
N LYS A 485 26.94 23.16 -3.57
CA LYS A 485 26.56 23.42 -2.19
C LYS A 485 27.60 22.79 -1.27
N GLY A 486 27.84 23.44 -0.15
CA GLY A 486 28.70 22.93 0.89
C GLY A 486 28.17 23.31 2.26
N LYS A 487 28.64 22.59 3.28
CA LYS A 487 28.17 22.78 4.66
C LYS A 487 29.32 22.66 5.64
N ILE A 488 29.45 23.64 6.53
CA ILE A 488 30.33 23.54 7.69
C ILE A 488 29.48 23.22 8.92
N VAL A 489 29.84 22.16 9.63
CA VAL A 489 29.22 21.79 10.91
C VAL A 489 30.21 22.16 12.01
N VAL A 490 29.80 23.06 12.90
CA VAL A 490 30.66 23.58 13.97
C VAL A 490 30.15 23.03 15.30
N GLN A 491 31.02 22.28 16.00
CA GLN A 491 30.70 21.58 17.25
C GLN A 491 31.63 21.96 18.41
#